data_AF-A0A5C7VCL2-F1
#
_entry.id   AF-A0A5C7VCL2-F1
#
_cell.length_a   1.000
_cell.length_b   1.000
_cell.length_c   1.000
_cell.angle_alpha   90.00
_cell.angle_beta   90.00
_cell.angle_gamma   90.00
#
_symmetry.space_group_name_H-M   'P 1'
#
loop_
_entity.id
_entity.type
_entity.pdbx_description
1 polymer ?
#
loop_
_entity_poly.entity_id
_entity_poly.type
_entity_poly.pdbx_seq_one_letter_code
_entity_poly.pdbx_strand_id
1 'polypeptide(L)' 'MSGNFVDTNMFIYWFDETNEHKCTLSEQLIQKALKTRNACISYQVIQETLNIVTRKLSFPINAENAEESFVLFVRRKG' A
#
# COMPACT_ATOMS: atom_id res chain seq x y z
N MET A 1 -13.22 1.68 19.32
CA MET A 1 -11.96 1.19 18.74
C MET A 1 -11.48 2.20 17.72
N SER A 2 -10.38 2.92 18.00
CA SER A 2 -9.76 3.86 17.06
C SER A 2 -8.48 3.24 16.50
N GLY A 3 -8.64 2.24 15.61
CA GLY A 3 -7.54 1.77 14.79
C GLY A 3 -7.21 2.85 13.74
N ASN A 4 -5.94 3.00 13.39
CA ASN A 4 -5.57 3.90 12.30
C ASN A 4 -6.09 3.31 10.98
N PHE A 5 -6.99 4.02 10.31
CA PHE A 5 -7.53 3.57 9.03
C PHE A 5 -6.51 3.85 7.93
N VAL A 6 -6.23 2.84 7.11
CA VAL A 6 -5.31 2.95 5.97
C VAL A 6 -6.11 3.23 4.71
N ASP A 7 -5.75 4.32 4.03
CA ASP A 7 -6.39 4.81 2.81
C ASP A 7 -5.57 4.47 1.55
N THR A 8 -6.23 4.48 0.39
CA THR A 8 -5.63 4.25 -0.93
C THR A 8 -4.44 5.18 -1.18
N ASN A 9 -4.53 6.45 -0.76
CA ASN A 9 -3.46 7.44 -0.98
C ASN A 9 -2.13 7.02 -0.33
N MET A 10 -2.18 6.33 0.80
CA MET A 10 -0.96 5.89 1.50
C MET A 10 -0.22 4.84 0.68
N PHE A 11 -0.94 3.97 -0.05
CA PHE A 11 -0.31 3.04 -0.97
C PHE A 11 0.15 3.72 -2.25
N ILE A 12 -0.65 4.62 -2.83
CA ILE A 12 -0.27 5.34 -4.05
C ILE A 12 1.05 6.08 -3.85
N TYR A 13 1.18 6.84 -2.76
CA TYR A 13 2.41 7.58 -2.48
C TYR A 13 3.60 6.68 -2.16
N TRP A 14 3.37 5.50 -1.59
CA TRP A 14 4.44 4.52 -1.39
C TRP A 14 5.00 3.98 -2.71
N PHE A 15 4.18 3.90 -3.77
CA PHE A 15 4.63 3.52 -5.12
C PHE A 15 5.03 4.72 -6.00
N ASP A 16 4.74 5.96 -5.58
CA ASP A 16 5.05 7.17 -6.32
C ASP A 16 6.44 7.71 -5.94
N GLU A 17 7.46 7.24 -6.66
CA GLU A 17 8.84 7.69 -6.50
C GLU A 17 9.07 9.15 -6.94
N THR A 18 8.10 9.79 -7.62
CA THR A 18 8.24 11.18 -8.06
C THR A 18 8.11 12.18 -6.90
N ASN A 19 7.57 11.74 -5.76
CA ASN A 19 7.44 12.54 -4.55
C ASN A 19 8.10 11.86 -3.34
N GLU A 20 9.42 11.98 -3.26
CA GLU A 20 10.27 11.35 -2.22
C GLU A 20 9.77 11.59 -0.79
N HIS A 21 9.28 12.79 -0.49
CA HIS A 21 8.77 13.13 0.84
C HIS A 21 7.51 12.33 1.19
N LYS A 22 6.54 12.29 0.28
CA LYS A 22 5.29 11.54 0.49
C LYS A 22 5.52 10.03 0.45
N CYS A 23 6.46 9.56 -0.37
CA CYS A 23 6.88 8.16 -0.40
C CYS A 23 7.47 7.73 0.94
N THR A 24 8.47 8.45 1.45
CA THR A 24 9.10 8.17 2.75
C THR A 24 8.10 8.21 3.90
N LEU A 25 7.22 9.21 3.94
CA LEU A 25 6.20 9.32 4.99
C LEU A 25 5.20 8.15 4.93
N SER A 26 4.77 7.79 3.72
CA SER A 26 3.83 6.69 3.52
C SER A 26 4.46 5.35 3.93
N GLU A 27 5.71 5.10 3.57
CA GLU A 27 6.45 3.93 4.01
C GLU A 27 6.51 3.85 5.55
N GLN A 28 6.86 4.94 6.23
CA GLN A 28 6.93 4.97 7.70
C GLN A 28 5.58 4.67 8.37
N LEU A 29 4.49 5.26 7.86
CA LEU A 29 3.15 5.04 8.39
C LEU A 29 2.70 3.59 8.17
N ILE A 30 2.97 3.04 6.99
CA ILE A 30 2.70 1.64 6.65
C ILE A 30 3.46 0.71 7.58
N GLN A 31 4.78 0.92 7.75
CA GLN A 31 5.61 0.10 8.64
C GLN A 31 5.15 0.17 10.09
N LYS A 32 4.75 1.36 10.58
CA LYS A 32 4.21 1.53 11.94
C LYS A 32 2.88 0.80 12.11
N ALA A 33 1.99 0.88 11.13
CA ALA A 33 0.72 0.18 11.10
C ALA A 33 0.91 -1.35 11.19
N LEU A 34 1.83 -1.89 10.39
CA LEU A 34 2.19 -3.32 10.41
C LEU A 34 2.77 -3.76 11.76
N LYS A 35 3.75 -3.01 12.29
CA LYS A 35 4.41 -3.33 13.57
C LYS A 35 3.44 -3.32 14.75
N THR A 36 2.56 -2.33 14.81
CA THR A 36 1.62 -2.16 15.93
C THR A 36 0.39 -3.04 15.83
N ARG A 37 0.13 -3.64 14.65
CA ARG A 37 -1.09 -4.41 14.34
C ARG A 37 -2.39 -3.64 14.66
N ASN A 38 -2.32 -2.32 14.64
CA ASN A 38 -3.43 -1.43 15.01
C ASN A 38 -3.98 -0.66 13.80
N ALA A 39 -4.00 -1.33 12.65
CA ALA A 39 -4.48 -0.75 11.41
C ALA A 39 -5.60 -1.60 10.81
N CYS A 40 -6.57 -0.92 10.22
CA CYS A 40 -7.65 -1.53 9.46
C CYS A 40 -7.64 -0.92 8.06
N ILE A 41 -7.92 -1.75 7.06
CA ILE A 41 -8.03 -1.37 5.66
C ILE A 41 -9.36 -1.91 5.16
N SER A 42 -10.10 -1.10 4.38
CA SER A 42 -11.31 -1.60 3.75
C SER A 42 -11.00 -2.38 2.48
N TYR A 43 -11.91 -3.28 2.13
CA TYR A 43 -11.84 -4.00 0.86
C TYR A 43 -11.87 -3.07 -0.35
N GLN A 44 -12.61 -1.96 -0.28
CA GLN A 44 -12.67 -0.95 -1.34
C GLN A 44 -11.30 -0.29 -1.58
N VAL A 45 -10.58 0.06 -0.51
CA VAL A 45 -9.23 0.63 -0.60
C VAL A 45 -8.26 -0.34 -1.30
N ILE A 46 -8.38 -1.64 -1.03
CA ILE A 46 -7.59 -2.68 -1.72
C ILE A 46 -7.91 -2.69 -3.22
N GLN A 47 -9.19 -2.73 -3.59
CA GLN A 47 -9.62 -2.76 -4.99
C GLN A 47 -9.15 -1.52 -5.77
N GLU A 48 -9.30 -0.34 -5.17
CA GLU A 48 -8.88 0.91 -5.79
C GLU A 48 -7.36 0.97 -5.97
N THR A 49 -6.60 0.58 -4.94
CA THR A 49 -5.14 0.52 -4.99
C THR A 49 -4.68 -0.40 -6.13
N LEU A 50 -5.22 -1.63 -6.19
CA LEU A 50 -4.89 -2.59 -7.24
C LEU A 50 -5.22 -2.06 -8.63
N ASN A 51 -6.38 -1.42 -8.81
CA ASN A 51 -6.76 -0.82 -10.09
C ASN A 51 -5.81 0.31 -10.52
N ILE A 52 -5.30 1.11 -9.58
CA ILE A 52 -4.36 2.19 -9.87
C ILE A 52 -2.98 1.61 -10.24
N VAL A 53 -2.42 0.73 -9.40
CA VAL A 53 -1.05 0.23 -9.60
C VAL A 53 -0.91 -0.70 -10.80
N THR A 54 -1.97 -1.42 -11.19
CA THR A 54 -1.92 -2.35 -12.32
C THR A 54 -2.33 -1.73 -13.66
N ARG A 55 -3.01 -0.57 -13.68
CA ARG A 55 -3.57 0.00 -14.92
C ARG A 55 -3.26 1.46 -15.18
N LYS A 56 -3.01 2.26 -14.14
CA LYS A 56 -2.92 3.73 -14.25
C LYS A 56 -1.53 4.28 -13.94
N LEU A 57 -0.60 3.49 -13.41
CA LEU A 57 0.80 3.88 -13.30
C LEU A 57 1.45 3.90 -14.70
N SER A 58 2.33 4.88 -14.92
CA SER A 58 3.10 5.04 -16.17
C SER A 58 3.96 3.82 -16.51
N PHE A 59 4.32 3.03 -15.48
CA PHE A 59 4.85 1.67 -15.59
C PHE A 59 3.88 0.73 -14.84
N PRO A 60 2.89 0.14 -15.53
CA PRO A 60 1.97 -0.78 -14.88
C PRO A 60 2.75 -2.02 -14.41
N ILE A 61 2.67 -2.29 -13.12
CA ILE A 61 3.18 -3.55 -12.56
C ILE A 61 2.26 -4.66 -13.10
N ASN A 62 2.81 -5.71 -13.70
CA ASN A 62 1.99 -6.84 -14.16
C ASN A 62 1.22 -7.45 -12.97
N ALA A 63 0.06 -8.07 -13.21
CA ALA A 63 -0.81 -8.53 -12.12
C ALA A 63 -0.10 -9.53 -11.17
N GLU A 64 0.82 -10.32 -11.70
CA GLU A 64 1.62 -11.32 -10.99
C GLU A 64 2.62 -10.68 -10.01
N ASN A 65 3.30 -9.61 -10.43
CA ASN A 65 4.22 -8.81 -9.63
C ASN A 65 3.48 -7.91 -8.63
N ALA A 66 2.27 -7.48 -8.98
CA ALA A 66 1.39 -6.75 -8.06
C ALA A 66 0.92 -7.69 -6.96
N GLU A 67 0.55 -8.93 -7.30
CA GLU A 67 0.29 -9.98 -6.34
C GLU A 67 1.53 -10.27 -5.50
N GLU A 68 2.72 -10.51 -6.06
CA GLU A 68 3.95 -10.73 -5.26
C GLU A 68 4.29 -9.56 -4.33
N SER A 69 4.11 -8.32 -4.75
CA SER A 69 4.38 -7.13 -3.92
C SER A 69 3.35 -6.95 -2.80
N PHE A 70 2.06 -7.23 -3.09
CA PHE A 70 0.98 -7.20 -2.09
C PHE A 70 1.02 -8.44 -1.20
N VAL A 71 1.48 -9.58 -1.71
CA VAL A 71 1.75 -10.80 -0.99
C VAL A 71 2.96 -10.61 -0.09
N LEU A 72 4.02 -9.89 -0.49
CA LEU A 72 5.10 -9.48 0.42
C LEU A 72 4.59 -8.57 1.54
N PHE A 73 3.61 -7.71 1.25
CA PHE A 73 2.91 -6.89 2.23
C PHE A 73 2.07 -7.72 3.23
N VAL A 74 1.44 -8.80 2.78
CA VAL A 74 0.57 -9.68 3.59
C VAL A 74 1.33 -10.87 4.22
N ARG A 75 2.41 -11.35 3.61
CA ARG A 75 3.24 -12.53 3.96
C ARG A 75 4.55 -12.22 4.67
N ARG A 76 4.82 -10.97 5.08
CA ARG A 76 5.65 -10.74 6.29
C ARG A 76 4.89 -11.16 7.57
N LYS A 77 4.33 -12.36 7.52
CA LYS A 77 3.87 -13.22 8.60
C LYS A 77 4.63 -14.53 8.37
N GLY A 78 5.73 -14.64 9.10
CA GLY A 78 6.71 -15.73 9.07
C GLY A 78 7.93 -15.22 9.78
#